data_AF-A0A3B9QFX9-F1
#
_entry.id   AF-A0A3B9QFX9-F1
#
_cell.length_a   1.000
_cell.length_b   1.000
_cell.length_c   1.000
_cell.angle_alpha   90.00
_cell.angle_beta   90.00
_cell.angle_gamma   90.00
#
_symmetry.space_group_name_H-M   'P 1'
#
loop_
_entity.id
_entity.type
_entity.pdbx_description
1 polymer ?
#
loop_
_entity_poly.entity_id
_entity_poly.type
_entity_poly.pdbx_seq_one_letter_code
_entity_poly.pdbx_strand_id
1 'polypeptide(L)'
;MLFAYAFAGFSYSTLLVYQVPIMIDQGLALGTAAGIAGFRGFSQLFGRIGVIPIVSRHETSFALKISYLLAAFGSLFILGGNVWLGLIYGVLVGSSLGASTPLQAIYAQDTFDPEDLGLLMGLQHSV
;
A
#
# COMPACT_ATOMS: atom_id res chain seq x y z
N MET A 1 -1.22 16.85 0.98
CA MET A 1 -0.57 15.53 1.15
C MET A 1 -0.93 14.88 2.48
N LEU A 2 -0.90 15.59 3.62
CA LEU A 2 -1.23 15.02 4.94
C LEU A 2 -2.57 14.26 5.00
N PHE A 3 -3.66 14.84 4.48
CA PHE A 3 -4.95 14.14 4.41
C PHE A 3 -4.88 12.84 3.59
N ALA A 4 -4.17 12.87 2.45
CA ALA A 4 -3.99 11.66 1.64
C ALA A 4 -3.23 10.57 2.42
N TYR A 5 -2.29 10.94 3.29
CA TYR A 5 -1.56 9.98 4.13
C TYR A 5 -2.48 9.35 5.18
N ALA A 6 -3.28 10.18 5.86
CA ALA A 6 -4.25 9.69 6.84
C ALA A 6 -5.29 8.75 6.20
N PHE A 7 -5.88 9.16 5.07
CA PHE A 7 -6.86 8.33 4.35
C PHE A 7 -6.24 7.06 3.77
N ALA A 8 -5.01 7.12 3.24
CA ALA A 8 -4.30 5.94 2.77
C ALA A 8 -4.00 4.98 3.93
N GLY A 9 -3.52 5.50 5.07
CA GLY A 9 -3.28 4.72 6.28
C GLY A 9 -4.54 4.00 6.77
N PHE A 10 -5.65 4.73 6.90
CA PHE A 10 -6.94 4.15 7.27
C PHE A 10 -7.38 3.05 6.29
N SER A 11 -7.37 3.37 4.99
CA SER A 11 -7.78 2.43 3.94
C SER A 11 -6.93 1.15 3.94
N TYR A 12 -5.62 1.30 4.13
CA TYR A 12 -4.70 0.16 4.18
C TYR A 12 -4.90 -0.70 5.42
N SER A 13 -5.05 -0.09 6.60
CA SER A 13 -5.33 -0.84 7.83
C SER A 13 -6.65 -1.61 7.73
N THR A 14 -7.71 -1.00 7.19
CA THR A 14 -8.99 -1.67 6.96
C THR A 14 -8.83 -2.83 5.97
N LEU A 15 -8.18 -2.61 4.82
CA LEU A 15 -7.95 -3.66 3.83
C LEU A 15 -7.13 -4.82 4.41
N LEU A 16 -6.11 -4.53 5.20
CA LEU A 16 -5.23 -5.55 5.76
C LEU A 16 -5.97 -6.48 6.72
N VAL A 17 -6.94 -5.96 7.48
CA VAL A 17 -7.81 -6.73 8.37
C VAL A 17 -8.88 -7.49 7.60
N TYR A 18 -9.56 -6.84 6.65
CA TYR A 18 -10.75 -7.39 6.01
C TYR A 18 -10.49 -8.13 4.68
N GLN A 19 -9.28 -8.12 4.14
CA GLN A 19 -9.02 -8.74 2.83
C GLN A 19 -9.38 -10.24 2.79
N VAL A 20 -9.04 -11.01 3.83
CA VAL A 20 -9.33 -12.45 3.87
C VAL A 20 -10.83 -12.69 4.04
N PRO A 21 -11.53 -12.04 5.00
CA PRO A 21 -12.99 -12.10 5.07
C PRO A 21 -13.70 -11.74 3.77
N ILE A 22 -13.29 -10.66 3.09
CA ILE A 22 -13.90 -10.24 1.82
C ILE A 22 -13.72 -11.33 0.76
N MET A 23 -12.52 -11.89 0.60
CA MET A 23 -12.28 -12.96 -0.36
C MET A 23 -13.14 -14.21 -0.08
N ILE A 24 -13.30 -14.58 1.19
CA ILE A 24 -14.13 -15.72 1.59
C ILE A 24 -15.61 -15.45 1.29
N ASP A 25 -16.09 -14.23 1.56
CA ASP A 25 -17.45 -13.79 1.23
C ASP A 25 -17.72 -13.84 -0.28
N GLN A 26 -16.69 -13.59 -1.10
CA GLN A 26 -16.75 -13.75 -2.56
C GLN A 26 -16.59 -15.20 -3.04
N GLY A 27 -16.56 -16.18 -2.13
CA GLY A 27 -16.55 -17.61 -2.46
C GLY A 27 -15.17 -18.26 -2.58
N LEU A 28 -14.09 -17.57 -2.24
CA LEU A 28 -12.75 -18.19 -2.18
C LEU A 28 -12.59 -19.07 -0.94
N ALA A 29 -11.89 -20.20 -1.11
CA ALA A 29 -11.49 -21.03 0.02
C ALA A 29 -10.51 -20.27 0.94
N LEU A 30 -10.61 -20.50 2.25
CA LEU A 30 -9.75 -19.88 3.26
C LEU A 30 -8.26 -20.02 2.94
N GLY A 31 -7.82 -21.21 2.53
CA GLY A 31 -6.42 -21.46 2.18
C GLY A 31 -5.94 -20.60 1.01
N THR A 32 -6.79 -20.39 0.01
CA THR A 32 -6.49 -19.53 -1.13
C THR A 32 -6.45 -18.06 -0.75
N ALA A 33 -7.43 -17.59 0.04
CA ALA A 33 -7.47 -16.22 0.53
C ALA A 33 -6.25 -15.90 1.43
N ALA A 34 -5.87 -16.81 2.32
CA ALA A 34 -4.68 -16.69 3.15
C ALA A 34 -3.39 -16.71 2.30
N GLY A 35 -3.32 -17.57 1.28
CA GLY A 35 -2.21 -17.61 0.34
C GLY A 35 -2.04 -16.29 -0.42
N ILE A 36 -3.13 -15.70 -0.90
CA ILE A 36 -3.12 -14.39 -1.57
C ILE A 36 -2.69 -13.28 -0.59
N ALA A 37 -3.19 -13.31 0.65
CA ALA A 37 -2.79 -12.37 1.70
C ALA A 37 -1.27 -12.41 1.97
N GLY A 38 -0.71 -13.62 2.07
CA GLY A 38 0.73 -13.83 2.19
C GLY A 38 1.50 -13.36 0.95
N PHE A 39 1.01 -13.70 -0.24
CA PHE A 39 1.60 -13.29 -1.51
C PHE A 39 1.63 -11.76 -1.68
N ARG A 40 0.56 -11.06 -1.30
CA ARG A 40 0.52 -9.59 -1.26
C ARG A 40 1.63 -9.02 -0.37
N GLY A 41 1.82 -9.60 0.82
CA GLY A 41 2.91 -9.21 1.72
C GLY A 41 4.29 -9.45 1.11
N PHE A 42 4.47 -10.56 0.39
CA PHE A 42 5.70 -10.84 -0.35
C PHE A 42 5.94 -9.83 -1.49
N SER A 43 4.90 -9.50 -2.27
CA SER A 43 4.97 -8.49 -3.33
C SER A 43 5.37 -7.09 -2.82
N GLN A 44 5.13 -6.80 -1.55
CA GLN A 44 5.52 -5.56 -0.88
C GLN A 44 7.04 -5.33 -0.90
N LEU A 45 7.83 -6.40 -0.85
CA LEU A 45 9.30 -6.31 -0.90
C LEU A 45 9.77 -5.72 -2.24
N PHE A 46 9.18 -6.16 -3.35
CA PHE A 46 9.52 -5.67 -4.68
C PHE A 46 9.11 -4.22 -4.88
N GLY A 47 7.95 -3.83 -4.35
CA GLY A 47 7.54 -2.43 -4.31
C GLY A 47 8.57 -1.54 -3.64
N ARG A 48 9.10 -2.00 -2.50
CA ARG A 48 10.09 -1.26 -1.71
C ARG A 48 11.43 -1.12 -2.43
N ILE A 49 11.91 -2.18 -3.08
CA ILE A 49 13.14 -2.16 -3.89
C ILE A 49 12.96 -1.28 -5.13
N GLY A 50 11.79 -1.34 -5.77
CA GLY A 50 11.46 -0.59 -6.97
C GLY A 50 11.46 0.94 -6.79
N VAL A 51 11.36 1.43 -5.55
CA VAL A 51 11.41 2.88 -5.26
C VAL A 51 12.78 3.49 -5.53
N ILE A 52 13.86 2.74 -5.36
CA ILE A 52 15.24 3.23 -5.52
C ILE A 52 15.48 3.84 -6.93
N PRO A 53 15.18 3.14 -8.04
CA PRO A 53 15.31 3.73 -9.38
C PRO A 53 14.24 4.77 -9.70
N ILE A 54 13.07 4.75 -9.04
CA ILE A 54 11.98 5.69 -9.30
C ILE A 54 12.28 7.07 -8.75
N VAL A 55 12.78 7.15 -7.51
CA VAL A 55 13.14 8.41 -6.84
C VAL A 55 14.32 9.09 -7.52
N SER A 56 15.22 8.34 -8.15
CA SER A 56 16.36 8.93 -8.90
C SER A 56 15.98 9.54 -10.26
N ARG A 57 14.74 9.31 -10.74
CA ARG A 57 14.29 9.73 -12.08
C ARG A 57 13.02 10.58 -12.09
N HIS A 58 12.24 10.55 -11.02
CA HIS A 58 10.93 11.21 -10.95
C HIS A 58 10.71 11.91 -9.61
N GLU A 59 9.86 12.92 -9.59
CA GLU A 59 9.43 13.58 -8.36
C GLU A 59 8.73 12.59 -7.42
N THR A 60 9.19 12.55 -6.17
CA THR A 60 8.66 11.70 -5.10
C THR A 60 7.14 11.88 -4.93
N SER A 61 6.66 13.11 -5.06
CA SER A 61 5.22 13.46 -4.97
C SER A 61 4.38 12.79 -6.06
N PHE A 62 4.88 12.76 -7.29
CA PHE A 62 4.19 12.14 -8.42
C PHE A 62 4.18 10.61 -8.31
N ALA A 63 5.33 10.01 -7.97
CA ALA A 63 5.45 8.59 -7.72
C ALA A 63 4.50 8.11 -6.62
N LEU A 64 4.35 8.90 -5.56
CA LEU A 64 3.47 8.58 -4.44
C LEU A 64 1.98 8.61 -4.83
N LYS A 65 1.56 9.60 -5.62
CA LYS A 65 0.19 9.66 -6.16
C LYS A 65 -0.13 8.45 -7.02
N ILE A 66 0.79 8.05 -7.90
CA ILE A 66 0.64 6.85 -8.73
C ILE A 66 0.50 5.62 -7.86
N SER A 67 1.32 5.50 -6.82
CA SER A 67 1.27 4.37 -5.87
C SER A 67 -0.10 4.26 -5.21
N TYR A 68 -0.70 5.37 -4.77
CA TYR A 68 -2.04 5.34 -4.19
C TYR A 68 -3.12 5.01 -5.21
N LEU A 69 -3.04 5.57 -6.42
CA LEU A 69 -4.00 5.26 -7.49
C LEU A 69 -3.94 3.77 -7.88
N LEU A 70 -2.74 3.22 -8.00
CA LEU A 70 -2.53 1.82 -8.34
C LEU A 70 -3.03 0.89 -7.22
N ALA A 71 -2.84 1.28 -5.96
CA ALA A 71 -3.41 0.57 -4.82
C ALA A 71 -4.94 0.63 -4.78
N ALA A 72 -5.53 1.80 -5.05
CA ALA A 72 -6.98 1.99 -5.08
C ALA A 72 -7.65 1.24 -6.25
N PHE A 73 -7.00 1.20 -7.40
CA PHE A 73 -7.46 0.39 -8.53
C PHE A 73 -7.27 -1.10 -8.26
N GLY A 74 -6.12 -1.47 -7.70
CA GLY A 74 -5.78 -2.83 -7.32
C GLY A 74 -6.74 -3.44 -6.30
N SER A 75 -7.23 -2.64 -5.35
CA SER A 75 -8.16 -3.11 -4.33
C SER A 75 -9.53 -3.50 -4.88
N LEU A 76 -9.96 -2.98 -6.04
CA LEU A 76 -11.22 -3.37 -6.67
C LEU A 76 -11.25 -4.86 -7.07
N PHE A 77 -10.09 -5.44 -7.38
CA PHE A 77 -10.00 -6.85 -7.81
C PHE A 77 -10.27 -7.86 -6.69
N ILE A 78 -10.28 -7.41 -5.43
CA ILE A 78 -10.62 -8.29 -4.29
C ILE A 78 -12.08 -8.78 -4.35
N LEU A 79 -12.96 -8.01 -5.00
CA LEU A 79 -14.39 -8.29 -5.12
C LEU A 79 -14.71 -9.33 -6.21
N GLY A 80 -13.70 -9.83 -6.93
CA GLY A 80 -13.93 -10.66 -8.10
C GLY A 80 -14.18 -12.15 -7.83
N GLY A 81 -14.00 -12.63 -6.60
CA GLY A 81 -14.20 -14.06 -6.24
C GLY A 81 -13.30 -15.07 -6.96
N ASN A 82 -12.32 -14.61 -7.73
CA ASN A 82 -11.45 -15.43 -8.56
C ASN A 82 -10.00 -15.35 -8.08
N VAL A 83 -9.34 -16.51 -8.02
CA VAL A 83 -7.92 -16.64 -7.63
C VAL A 83 -7.02 -15.73 -8.48
N TRP A 84 -7.27 -15.65 -9.79
CA TRP A 84 -6.49 -14.80 -10.70
C TRP A 84 -6.61 -13.32 -10.36
N LEU A 85 -7.82 -12.87 -9.99
CA LEU A 85 -8.06 -11.49 -9.58
C LEU A 85 -7.42 -11.21 -8.21
N GLY A 86 -7.43 -12.20 -7.31
CA GLY A 86 -6.70 -12.16 -6.05
C GLY A 86 -5.18 -12.04 -6.22
N LEU A 87 -4.59 -12.74 -7.19
CA LEU A 87 -3.17 -12.59 -7.51
C LEU A 87 -2.84 -11.20 -8.07
N ILE A 88 -3.66 -10.68 -8.98
CA ILE A 88 -3.53 -9.32 -9.51
C ILE A 88 -3.62 -8.29 -8.37
N TYR A 89 -4.59 -8.45 -7.48
CA TYR A 89 -4.69 -7.66 -6.25
C TYR A 89 -3.40 -7.74 -5.43
N GLY A 90 -2.88 -8.96 -5.20
CA GLY A 90 -1.67 -9.17 -4.41
C GLY A 90 -0.45 -8.44 -4.99
N VAL A 91 -0.24 -8.51 -6.30
CA VAL A 91 0.85 -7.80 -6.97
C VAL A 91 0.64 -6.29 -6.92
N LEU A 92 -0.50 -5.79 -7.37
CA LEU A 92 -0.75 -4.36 -7.50
C LEU A 92 -0.76 -3.68 -6.14
N VAL A 93 -1.57 -4.17 -5.20
CA VAL A 93 -1.71 -3.58 -3.88
C VAL A 93 -0.46 -3.83 -3.05
N GLY A 94 0.15 -5.02 -3.13
CA GLY A 94 1.39 -5.32 -2.42
C GLY A 94 2.55 -4.43 -2.86
N SER A 95 2.84 -4.37 -4.16
CA SER A 95 3.93 -3.51 -4.68
C SER A 95 3.68 -2.02 -4.42
N SER A 96 2.45 -1.55 -4.59
CA SER A 96 2.08 -0.16 -4.30
C SER A 96 2.22 0.19 -2.82
N LEU A 97 1.81 -0.72 -1.92
CA LEU A 97 2.02 -0.56 -0.48
C LEU A 97 3.51 -0.48 -0.14
N GLY A 98 4.30 -1.37 -0.74
CA GLY A 98 5.73 -1.45 -0.53
C GLY A 98 6.46 -0.19 -0.97
N ALA A 99 6.01 0.39 -2.08
CA ALA A 99 6.56 1.64 -2.60
C ALA A 99 6.11 2.87 -1.79
N SER A 100 4.85 2.90 -1.34
CA SER A 100 4.29 4.07 -0.67
C SER A 100 4.96 4.41 0.66
N THR A 101 5.44 3.42 1.43
CA THR A 101 6.07 3.66 2.74
C THR A 101 7.40 4.42 2.67
N PRO A 102 8.42 4.01 1.86
CA PRO A 102 9.63 4.81 1.69
C PRO A 102 9.37 6.13 0.94
N LEU A 103 8.46 6.16 -0.03
CA LEU A 103 8.11 7.40 -0.73
C LEU A 103 7.52 8.46 0.21
N GLN A 104 6.66 8.04 1.16
CA GLN A 104 6.13 8.94 2.20
C GLN A 104 7.25 9.49 3.09
N ALA A 105 8.20 8.64 3.49
CA ALA A 105 9.33 9.05 4.33
C ALA A 105 10.24 10.07 3.61
N ILE A 106 10.59 9.80 2.34
CA ILE A 106 11.42 10.69 1.52
C ILE A 106 10.69 12.02 1.29
N TYR A 107 9.41 11.98 0.90
CA TYR A 107 8.62 13.20 0.69
C TYR A 107 8.52 14.03 1.98
N ALA A 108 8.34 13.38 3.13
CA ALA A 108 8.27 14.08 4.40
C ALA A 108 9.61 14.76 4.73
N GLN A 109 10.73 14.07 4.54
CA GLN A 109 12.08 14.64 4.73
C GLN A 109 12.36 15.84 3.83
N ASP A 110 11.87 15.82 2.59
CA ASP A 110 12.05 16.92 1.64
C ASP A 110 11.13 18.12 1.92
N THR A 111 10.04 17.93 2.68
CA THR A 111 8.98 18.95 2.86
C THR A 111 8.98 19.60 4.25
N PHE A 112 9.41 18.89 5.29
CA PHE A 112 9.32 19.36 6.68
C PHE A 112 10.69 19.50 7.31
N ASP A 113 10.85 20.51 8.16
CA ASP A 113 12.04 20.68 8.98
C ASP A 113 12.21 19.46 9.93
N PRO A 114 13.46 19.05 10.24
CA PRO A 114 13.72 17.81 11.00
C PRO A 114 13.04 17.74 12.37
N GLU A 115 12.85 18.88 13.04
CA GLU A 115 12.17 18.99 14.35
C GLU A 115 10.67 18.69 14.24
N ASP A 116 10.01 19.18 13.19
CA ASP A 116 8.58 18.93 12.95
C ASP A 116 8.33 17.54 12.35
N LEU A 117 9.31 16.99 11.63
CA LEU A 117 9.24 15.65 11.05
C LEU A 117 9.09 14.57 12.13
N GLY A 118 9.87 14.68 13.21
CA GLY A 118 9.79 13.73 14.33
C GLY A 118 8.43 13.76 15.04
N LEU A 119 7.85 14.94 15.21
CA LEU A 119 6.53 15.13 15.78
C LEU A 119 5.42 14.58 14.85
N LEU A 120 5.48 14.87 13.55
CA LEU A 120 4.51 14.40 12.57
C LEU A 120 4.54 12.88 12.38
N MET A 121 5.73 12.28 12.33
CA MET A 121 5.87 10.82 12.26
C MET A 121 5.43 10.16 13.57
N GLY A 122 5.70 10.77 14.73
CA GLY A 122 5.18 10.30 16.02
C GLY A 122 3.66 10.28 16.06
N LEU A 123 3.02 11.36 15.60
CA LEU A 123 1.56 11.48 15.54
C LEU A 123 0.93 10.47 14.56
N GLN A 124 1.59 10.19 13.44
CA GLN A 124 1.14 9.18 12.49
C GLN A 124 1.17 7.74 13.05
N HIS A 125 2.10 7.44 13.96
CA HIS A 125 2.28 6.11 14.56
C HIS A 125 1.56 5.92 15.90
N SER A 126 1.02 7.00 16.50
CA SER A 126 0.30 6.95 17.78
C SER A 126 -1.17 6.53 17.66
N VAL A 127 -1.65 6.27 16.44
CA VAL A 127 -3.03 5.85 16.11
C VAL A 127 -3.01 4.46 15.48
#